data_AF-A0AA48H1Z0-F1
#
_entry.id   AF-A0AA48H1Z0-F1
#
_cell.length_a   1.000
_cell.length_b   1.000
_cell.length_c   1.000
_cell.angle_alpha   90.00
_cell.angle_beta   90.00
_cell.angle_gamma   90.00
#
_symmetry.space_group_name_H-M   'P 1'
#
loop_
_entity.id
_entity.type
_entity.pdbx_description
1 polymer ?
#
loop_
_entity_poly.entity_id
_entity_poly.type
_entity_poly.pdbx_seq_one_letter_code
_entity_poly.pdbx_strand_id
1 'polypeptide(L)'
;MLFRAALIAALMAGLGAAQALAQDIEPVGDPLEEALKTGPLLPDEVLRSSALTFPAILESFEREAAARSDQLAADGAFDLMLKGEAYDRITGFYSGGYGSIEARQPLAPMGAEIYGSYRLSDGDFPTYENYYNTNQLGEFKVGGLFSLLRNNRIDQRRFGVEDARLASGQASLDVLLVQLNVQHEALKAYWRWVAAGNEIRVYEELLEIAEARAIGLERQVRLGATPRIALTENEQNVIRRRTLLAEAQRNFETSSNSLSFYLRDSNGRMIMPTRAQLPDQEQIDSLPDMQSLIAMRRSDILQNRPELQTFRLAIERAENKVELRRNDLQPQLDLNVELSRDFGPVGAGGPGFDSTDTTVGVTFTVPLQRRQARGRLQRAEAELREIELRERRIADQIEVEFDNILTNLNAALRLAGLAEDEVEQASAMVEAERRRFSLGAGDFFLVNLREESAADARIRKIRADLNGRLAAASYNAATMNLDELGLE
;
A
#
# COMPACT_ATOMS: atom_id res chain seq x y z
N MET A 1 -16.90 -6.00 -59.31
CA MET A 1 -15.60 -6.08 -58.60
C MET A 1 -15.18 -4.78 -57.91
N LEU A 2 -15.44 -3.58 -58.45
CA LEU A 2 -15.06 -2.31 -57.81
C LEU A 2 -15.94 -1.87 -56.61
N PHE A 3 -17.19 -2.36 -56.50
CA PHE A 3 -18.03 -2.17 -55.30
C PHE A 3 -17.56 -3.01 -54.10
N ARG A 4 -16.83 -4.11 -54.34
CA ARG A 4 -16.45 -5.12 -53.33
C ARG A 4 -15.22 -4.75 -52.47
N ALA A 5 -14.52 -3.66 -52.80
CA ALA A 5 -13.35 -3.18 -52.04
C ALA A 5 -13.58 -1.81 -51.36
N ALA A 6 -14.61 -1.07 -51.77
CA ALA A 6 -14.81 0.32 -51.32
C ALA A 6 -15.50 0.44 -49.96
N LEU A 7 -16.33 -0.54 -49.55
CA LEU A 7 -17.05 -0.48 -48.28
C LEU A 7 -16.14 -0.70 -47.04
N ILE A 8 -15.00 -1.38 -47.23
CA ILE A 8 -14.06 -1.73 -46.14
C ILE A 8 -13.01 -0.62 -45.94
N ALA A 9 -12.69 0.16 -46.99
CA ALA A 9 -11.61 1.15 -46.94
C ALA A 9 -11.98 2.50 -46.30
N ALA A 10 -13.27 2.82 -46.16
CA ALA A 10 -13.73 4.15 -45.71
C ALA A 10 -13.96 4.29 -44.20
N LEU A 11 -13.80 3.23 -43.39
CA LEU A 11 -14.08 3.27 -41.94
C LEU A 11 -12.85 3.22 -41.01
N MET A 12 -11.62 3.19 -41.55
CA MET A 12 -10.40 3.14 -40.74
C MET A 12 -9.76 4.51 -40.48
N ALA A 13 -10.36 5.61 -40.93
CA ALA A 13 -9.79 6.95 -40.76
C ALA A 13 -10.48 7.74 -39.65
N GLY A 14 -9.91 7.68 -38.45
CA GLY A 14 -10.03 8.77 -37.47
C GLY A 14 -10.53 8.35 -36.10
N LEU A 15 -9.62 7.91 -35.25
CA LEU A 15 -9.71 8.06 -33.78
C LEU A 15 -8.28 8.29 -33.28
N GLY A 16 -7.91 9.57 -33.18
CA GLY A 16 -6.65 9.98 -32.57
C GLY A 16 -6.77 9.89 -31.05
N ALA A 17 -5.90 9.11 -30.42
CA ALA A 17 -5.78 9.06 -28.97
C ALA A 17 -5.15 10.38 -28.47
N ALA A 18 -5.86 11.09 -27.60
CA ALA A 18 -5.28 12.22 -26.87
C ALA A 18 -4.37 11.66 -25.76
N GLN A 19 -3.10 12.04 -25.81
CA GLN A 19 -2.14 11.74 -24.74
C GLN A 19 -2.48 12.60 -23.51
N ALA A 20 -2.73 11.94 -22.38
CA ALA A 20 -2.80 12.60 -21.09
C ALA A 20 -1.38 13.07 -20.71
N LEU A 21 -1.23 14.37 -20.47
CA LEU A 21 0.01 14.96 -19.97
C LEU A 21 0.14 14.63 -18.49
N ALA A 22 1.27 14.03 -18.12
CA ALA A 22 1.67 13.86 -16.72
C ALA A 22 1.77 15.26 -16.08
N GLN A 23 1.11 15.44 -14.93
CA GLN A 23 1.25 16.64 -14.13
C GLN A 23 2.59 16.58 -13.41
N ASP A 24 3.45 17.56 -13.69
CA ASP A 24 4.64 17.84 -12.89
C ASP A 24 4.20 18.31 -11.49
N ILE A 25 4.64 17.59 -10.47
CA ILE A 25 4.45 17.95 -9.07
C ILE A 25 5.60 18.88 -8.68
N GLU A 26 5.30 20.14 -8.35
CA GLU A 26 6.28 21.07 -7.77
C GLU A 26 6.66 20.61 -6.35
N PRO A 27 7.96 20.51 -6.01
CA PRO A 27 8.36 20.17 -4.65
C PRO A 27 8.20 21.39 -3.72
N VAL A 28 7.46 21.19 -2.63
CA VAL A 28 7.28 22.18 -1.56
C VAL A 28 8.32 21.95 -0.46
N GLY A 29 9.05 23.02 -0.09
CA GLY A 29 9.93 23.11 1.08
C GLY A 29 11.43 23.23 0.74
N ASP A 30 12.25 23.55 1.75
CA ASP A 30 13.72 23.50 1.61
C ASP A 30 14.12 22.14 1.02
N PRO A 31 15.08 22.10 0.07
CA PRO A 31 15.40 20.85 -0.63
C PRO A 31 15.73 19.80 0.42
N LEU A 32 15.02 18.65 0.37
CA LEU A 32 15.31 17.48 1.20
C LEU A 32 16.83 17.20 1.28
N GLU A 33 17.55 17.53 0.21
CA GLU A 33 19.00 17.44 0.10
C GLU A 33 19.82 18.32 1.06
N GLU A 34 19.35 19.50 1.46
CA GLU A 34 20.08 20.42 2.34
C GLU A 34 19.94 19.99 3.81
N ALA A 35 18.71 19.61 4.21
CA ALA A 35 18.42 19.01 5.52
C ALA A 35 19.18 17.68 5.73
N LEU A 36 19.26 16.83 4.70
CA LEU A 36 19.97 15.56 4.79
C LEU A 36 21.51 15.69 4.79
N LYS A 37 22.06 16.86 4.45
CA LYS A 37 23.51 17.10 4.36
C LYS A 37 24.06 18.02 5.45
N THR A 38 23.23 18.79 6.15
CA THR A 38 23.67 19.79 7.11
C THR A 38 22.92 19.70 8.43
N GLY A 39 23.65 19.72 9.55
CA GLY A 39 23.05 19.69 10.89
C GLY A 39 22.73 18.28 11.43
N PRO A 40 22.13 18.22 12.62
CA PRO A 40 21.70 16.97 13.24
C PRO A 40 20.48 16.41 12.50
N LEU A 41 20.51 15.10 12.22
CA LEU A 41 19.43 14.38 11.58
C LEU A 41 18.32 14.11 12.60
N LEU A 42 17.14 14.67 12.35
CA LEU A 42 15.94 14.56 13.18
C LEU A 42 14.99 13.46 12.67
N PRO A 43 14.10 12.91 13.51
CA PRO A 43 13.17 11.85 13.09
C PRO A 43 12.28 12.28 11.91
N ASP A 44 11.75 13.51 11.95
CA ASP A 44 10.84 14.03 10.91
C ASP A 44 11.50 14.09 9.52
N GLU A 45 12.80 14.35 9.46
CA GLU A 45 13.56 14.39 8.20
C GLU A 45 13.68 12.99 7.60
N VAL A 46 13.88 11.97 8.45
CA VAL A 46 13.91 10.56 8.03
C VAL A 46 12.52 10.12 7.56
N LEU A 47 11.47 10.47 8.30
CA LEU A 47 10.09 10.12 7.95
C LEU A 47 9.71 10.77 6.61
N ARG A 48 9.98 12.07 6.45
CA ARG A 48 9.76 12.81 5.19
C ARG A 48 10.56 12.22 4.02
N SER A 49 11.84 11.90 4.23
CA SER A 49 12.67 11.24 3.21
C SER A 49 12.04 9.92 2.77
N SER A 50 11.67 9.06 3.72
CA SER A 50 11.11 7.75 3.42
C SER A 50 9.72 7.84 2.76
N ALA A 51 8.86 8.78 3.19
CA ALA A 51 7.52 8.98 2.61
C ALA A 51 7.57 9.28 1.12
N LEU A 52 8.55 10.10 0.71
CA LEU A 52 8.67 10.63 -0.65
C LEU A 52 9.47 9.73 -1.59
N THR A 53 10.39 8.93 -1.06
CA THR A 53 11.43 8.30 -1.89
C THR A 53 11.56 6.79 -1.70
N PHE A 54 10.89 6.21 -0.69
CA PHE A 54 11.07 4.79 -0.41
C PHE A 54 10.38 3.91 -1.47
N PRO A 55 11.10 2.96 -2.12
CA PRO A 55 10.56 2.23 -3.26
C PRO A 55 9.25 1.48 -3.03
N ALA A 56 9.02 0.92 -1.83
CA ALA A 56 7.77 0.19 -1.57
C ALA A 56 6.54 1.12 -1.53
N ILE A 57 6.69 2.36 -1.03
CA ILE A 57 5.62 3.36 -1.04
C ILE A 57 5.33 3.77 -2.49
N LEU A 58 6.37 4.08 -3.26
CA LEU A 58 6.24 4.41 -4.68
C LEU A 58 5.57 3.27 -5.48
N GLU A 59 5.99 2.03 -5.25
CA GLU A 59 5.36 0.85 -5.84
C GLU A 59 3.88 0.74 -5.47
N SER A 60 3.51 1.07 -4.23
CA SER A 60 2.11 1.05 -3.80
C SER A 60 1.25 2.08 -4.54
N PHE A 61 1.79 3.28 -4.82
CA PHE A 61 1.09 4.28 -5.64
C PHE A 61 0.90 3.80 -7.08
N GLU A 62 1.89 3.14 -7.68
CA GLU A 62 1.75 2.56 -9.01
C GLU A 62 0.70 1.44 -9.06
N ARG A 63 0.62 0.62 -8.01
CA ARG A 63 -0.44 -0.41 -7.88
C ARG A 63 -1.82 0.22 -7.71
N GLU A 64 -1.94 1.31 -6.95
CA GLU A 64 -3.21 2.05 -6.84
C GLU A 64 -3.62 2.66 -8.18
N ALA A 65 -2.67 3.27 -8.91
CA ALA A 65 -2.91 3.82 -10.24
C ALA A 65 -3.35 2.73 -11.23
N ALA A 66 -2.76 1.53 -11.16
CA ALA A 66 -3.18 0.38 -11.93
C ALA A 66 -4.61 -0.06 -11.57
N ALA A 67 -4.96 -0.13 -10.28
CA ALA A 67 -6.32 -0.48 -9.85
C ALA A 67 -7.38 0.54 -10.30
N ARG A 68 -7.05 1.84 -10.28
CA ARG A 68 -7.90 2.90 -10.86
C ARG A 68 -8.06 2.74 -12.37
N SER A 69 -6.99 2.31 -13.05
CA SER A 69 -7.03 2.02 -14.50
C SER A 69 -7.88 0.79 -14.81
N ASP A 70 -7.85 -0.24 -13.96
CA ASP A 70 -8.72 -1.41 -14.07
C ASP A 70 -10.20 -1.03 -13.87
N GLN A 71 -10.49 -0.07 -12.98
CA GLN A 71 -11.84 0.49 -12.85
C GLN A 71 -12.29 1.17 -14.15
N LEU A 72 -11.45 2.01 -14.77
CA LEU A 72 -11.76 2.61 -16.07
C LEU A 72 -11.97 1.55 -17.15
N ALA A 73 -11.15 0.49 -17.17
CA ALA A 73 -11.32 -0.62 -18.10
C ALA A 73 -12.64 -1.38 -17.86
N ALA A 74 -13.08 -1.52 -16.61
CA ALA A 74 -14.37 -2.10 -16.26
C ALA A 74 -15.54 -1.24 -16.72
N ASP A 75 -15.43 0.09 -16.65
CA ASP A 75 -16.44 1.02 -17.19
C ASP A 75 -16.66 0.81 -18.71
N GLY A 76 -15.61 0.40 -19.41
CA GLY A 76 -15.64 0.05 -20.84
C GLY A 76 -16.61 -1.08 -21.21
N ALA A 77 -17.14 -1.83 -20.24
CA ALA A 77 -18.24 -2.77 -20.51
C ALA A 77 -19.54 -2.07 -21.01
N PHE A 78 -19.64 -0.74 -20.86
CA PHE A 78 -20.74 0.08 -21.35
C PHE A 78 -20.36 0.99 -22.53
N ASP A 79 -19.19 0.77 -23.14
CA ASP A 79 -18.74 1.53 -24.29
C ASP A 79 -19.66 1.34 -25.51
N LEU A 80 -19.75 2.40 -26.32
CA LEU A 80 -20.35 2.33 -27.65
C LEU A 80 -19.44 1.49 -28.56
N MET A 81 -19.91 0.32 -28.94
CA MET A 81 -19.21 -0.56 -29.86
C MET A 81 -19.67 -0.33 -31.30
N LEU A 82 -18.72 -0.15 -32.22
CA LEU A 82 -18.97 -0.14 -33.66
C LEU A 82 -18.50 -1.47 -34.26
N LYS A 83 -19.44 -2.26 -34.78
CA LYS A 83 -19.18 -3.54 -35.44
C LYS A 83 -19.41 -3.40 -36.95
N GLY A 84 -18.38 -3.69 -37.73
CA GLY A 84 -18.49 -3.88 -39.18
C GLY A 84 -18.54 -5.36 -39.51
N GLU A 85 -19.44 -5.77 -40.39
CA GLU A 85 -19.56 -7.15 -40.89
C GLU A 85 -19.71 -7.13 -42.40
N ALA A 86 -18.98 -8.01 -43.09
CA ALA A 86 -19.07 -8.18 -44.53
C ALA A 86 -19.16 -9.66 -44.84
N TYR A 87 -20.15 -10.01 -45.65
CA TYR A 87 -20.43 -11.36 -46.10
C TYR A 87 -20.50 -11.37 -47.63
N ASP A 88 -19.84 -12.33 -48.27
CA ASP A 88 -19.92 -12.50 -49.71
C ASP A 88 -19.89 -14.00 -50.05
N ARG A 89 -20.67 -14.39 -51.05
CA ARG A 89 -20.65 -15.73 -51.60
C ARG A 89 -19.75 -15.76 -52.84
N ILE A 90 -18.60 -16.38 -52.70
CA ILE A 90 -17.53 -16.36 -53.72
C ILE A 90 -17.79 -17.37 -54.86
N THR A 91 -18.44 -18.50 -54.56
CA THR A 91 -18.72 -19.57 -55.53
C THR A 91 -20.09 -20.18 -55.30
N GLY A 92 -20.60 -20.90 -56.30
CA GLY A 92 -21.92 -21.55 -56.27
C GLY A 92 -22.92 -20.89 -57.20
N PHE A 93 -24.18 -21.31 -57.11
CA PHE A 93 -25.26 -20.80 -57.97
C PHE A 93 -25.67 -19.36 -57.61
N TYR A 94 -25.58 -18.99 -56.33
CA TYR A 94 -25.96 -17.69 -55.80
C TYR A 94 -24.75 -16.77 -55.68
N SER A 95 -24.98 -15.47 -55.81
CA SER A 95 -23.94 -14.42 -55.84
C SER A 95 -24.10 -13.36 -54.74
N GLY A 96 -25.09 -13.53 -53.85
CA GLY A 96 -25.46 -12.57 -52.82
C GLY A 96 -24.34 -12.29 -51.81
N GLY A 97 -24.17 -11.01 -51.51
CA GLY A 97 -23.29 -10.51 -50.46
C GLY A 97 -23.89 -9.27 -49.79
N TYR A 98 -23.46 -8.97 -48.57
CA TYR A 98 -23.85 -7.76 -47.85
C TYR A 98 -22.71 -7.19 -47.04
N GLY A 99 -22.76 -5.89 -46.80
CA GLY A 99 -21.98 -5.21 -45.76
C GLY A 99 -22.93 -4.56 -44.76
N SER A 100 -22.59 -4.63 -43.48
CA SER A 100 -23.34 -3.95 -42.43
C SER A 100 -22.43 -3.29 -41.41
N ILE A 101 -22.88 -2.17 -40.88
CA ILE A 101 -22.26 -1.46 -39.76
C ILE A 101 -23.31 -1.36 -38.67
N GLU A 102 -22.95 -1.71 -37.45
CA GLU A 102 -23.80 -1.66 -36.27
C GLU A 102 -23.10 -0.88 -35.16
N ALA A 103 -23.75 0.14 -34.63
CA ALA A 103 -23.36 0.81 -33.41
C ALA A 103 -24.25 0.28 -32.26
N ARG A 104 -23.65 -0.27 -31.20
CA ARG A 104 -24.36 -0.86 -30.06
C ARG A 104 -23.80 -0.32 -28.75
N GLN A 105 -24.67 0.09 -27.84
CA GLN A 105 -24.29 0.55 -26.52
C GLN A 105 -25.11 -0.18 -25.44
N PRO A 106 -24.45 -0.90 -24.53
CA PRO A 106 -25.08 -1.37 -23.31
C PRO A 106 -25.46 -0.20 -22.39
N LEU A 107 -26.55 -0.33 -21.66
CA LEU A 107 -27.03 0.64 -20.68
C LEU A 107 -27.09 -0.03 -19.30
N ALA A 108 -26.81 0.75 -18.24
CA ALA A 108 -26.82 0.25 -16.87
C ALA A 108 -28.20 -0.28 -16.39
N PRO A 109 -29.33 0.41 -16.61
CA PRO A 109 -30.62 -0.09 -16.12
C PRO A 109 -31.10 -1.30 -16.93
N MET A 110 -31.74 -2.25 -16.25
CA MET A 110 -32.47 -3.38 -16.85
C MET A 110 -31.63 -4.29 -17.76
N GLY A 111 -30.29 -4.27 -17.63
CA GLY A 111 -29.41 -4.99 -18.55
C GLY A 111 -29.64 -4.61 -20.01
N ALA A 112 -30.08 -3.37 -20.25
CA ALA A 112 -30.55 -2.94 -21.55
C ALA A 112 -29.41 -2.75 -22.54
N GLU A 113 -29.71 -2.94 -23.82
CA GLU A 113 -28.80 -2.63 -24.92
C GLU A 113 -29.58 -1.87 -26.00
N ILE A 114 -29.02 -0.79 -26.49
CA ILE A 114 -29.55 -0.08 -27.66
C ILE A 114 -28.58 -0.26 -28.82
N TYR A 115 -29.13 -0.42 -30.02
CA TYR A 115 -28.32 -0.54 -31.21
C TYR A 115 -28.98 0.12 -32.42
N GLY A 116 -28.15 0.59 -33.34
CA GLY A 116 -28.53 1.04 -34.66
C GLY A 116 -27.63 0.40 -35.70
N SER A 117 -28.18 -0.12 -36.79
CA SER A 117 -27.40 -0.70 -37.87
C SER A 117 -27.85 -0.24 -39.24
N TYR A 118 -26.91 -0.23 -40.17
CA TYR A 118 -27.14 0.01 -41.58
C TYR A 118 -26.56 -1.15 -42.38
N ARG A 119 -27.35 -1.74 -43.26
CA ARG A 119 -26.95 -2.86 -44.12
C ARG A 119 -27.19 -2.51 -45.58
N LEU A 120 -26.26 -2.90 -46.44
CA LEU A 120 -26.43 -2.85 -47.89
C LEU A 120 -26.08 -4.20 -48.47
N SER A 121 -26.96 -4.74 -49.31
CA SER A 121 -26.80 -6.03 -49.98
C SER A 121 -26.75 -5.87 -51.50
N ASP A 122 -26.09 -6.81 -52.18
CA ASP A 122 -26.05 -6.92 -53.64
C ASP A 122 -26.02 -8.39 -54.06
N GLY A 123 -26.36 -8.66 -55.32
CA GLY A 123 -26.44 -10.01 -55.89
C GLY A 123 -27.67 -10.79 -55.44
N ASP A 124 -27.70 -12.08 -55.78
CA ASP A 124 -28.87 -12.92 -55.57
C ASP A 124 -28.66 -13.88 -54.40
N PHE A 125 -29.60 -13.86 -53.45
CA PHE A 125 -29.68 -14.80 -52.33
C PHE A 125 -30.71 -15.91 -52.61
N PRO A 126 -30.51 -17.12 -52.09
CA PRO A 126 -31.57 -18.13 -52.06
C PRO A 126 -32.77 -17.62 -51.26
N THR A 127 -33.95 -18.15 -51.56
CA THR A 127 -35.21 -17.74 -50.93
C THR A 127 -35.24 -17.94 -49.41
N TYR A 128 -34.51 -18.94 -48.87
CA TYR A 128 -34.37 -19.16 -47.43
C TYR A 128 -33.39 -18.19 -46.73
N GLU A 129 -32.67 -17.38 -47.50
CA GLU A 129 -31.76 -16.31 -47.05
C GLU A 129 -32.30 -14.91 -47.41
N ASN A 130 -33.58 -14.79 -47.75
CA ASN A 130 -34.14 -13.53 -48.25
C ASN A 130 -34.00 -12.36 -47.24
N TYR A 131 -33.83 -12.65 -45.95
CA TYR A 131 -33.59 -11.67 -44.89
C TYR A 131 -32.23 -10.94 -44.99
N TYR A 132 -31.34 -11.38 -45.89
CA TYR A 132 -30.11 -10.64 -46.23
C TYR A 132 -30.32 -9.61 -47.34
N ASN A 133 -31.41 -9.69 -48.11
CA ASN A 133 -31.72 -8.69 -49.13
C ASN A 133 -32.09 -7.35 -48.48
N THR A 134 -31.76 -6.28 -49.19
CA THR A 134 -32.12 -4.90 -48.89
C THR A 134 -32.60 -4.21 -50.17
N ASN A 135 -33.25 -3.05 -50.04
CA ASN A 135 -33.47 -2.18 -51.21
C ASN A 135 -32.16 -1.53 -51.67
N GLN A 136 -32.19 -0.88 -52.84
CA GLN A 136 -30.96 -0.41 -53.49
C GLN A 136 -30.17 0.65 -52.69
N LEU A 137 -30.80 1.34 -51.72
CA LEU A 137 -30.11 2.25 -50.79
C LEU A 137 -29.96 1.66 -49.38
N GLY A 138 -30.13 0.36 -49.22
CA GLY A 138 -29.89 -0.36 -47.97
C GLY A 138 -31.04 -0.29 -46.96
N GLU A 139 -30.80 -0.93 -45.83
CA GLU A 139 -31.70 -1.09 -44.69
C GLU A 139 -31.12 -0.37 -43.48
N PHE A 140 -31.95 0.43 -42.79
CA PHE A 140 -31.62 0.95 -41.47
C PHE A 140 -32.44 0.22 -40.41
N LYS A 141 -31.81 -0.17 -39.31
CA LYS A 141 -32.46 -0.78 -38.15
C LYS A 141 -32.09 -0.02 -36.88
N VAL A 142 -33.05 0.14 -35.99
CA VAL A 142 -32.82 0.58 -34.60
C VAL A 142 -33.55 -0.37 -33.68
N GLY A 143 -32.86 -0.87 -32.66
CA GLY A 143 -33.42 -1.81 -31.72
C GLY A 143 -33.00 -1.56 -30.28
N GLY A 144 -33.78 -2.12 -29.38
CA GLY A 144 -33.54 -2.14 -27.95
C GLY A 144 -33.84 -3.51 -27.36
N LEU A 145 -32.91 -4.03 -26.58
CA LEU A 145 -33.05 -5.26 -25.80
C LEU A 145 -33.10 -4.91 -24.32
N PHE A 146 -34.03 -5.52 -23.57
CA PHE A 146 -34.21 -5.28 -22.14
C PHE A 146 -34.38 -6.59 -21.39
N SER A 147 -33.58 -6.81 -20.34
CA SER A 147 -33.74 -7.94 -19.45
C SER A 147 -34.72 -7.61 -18.31
N LEU A 148 -35.86 -8.30 -18.29
CA LEU A 148 -36.97 -8.00 -17.38
C LEU A 148 -36.88 -8.74 -16.04
N LEU A 149 -36.24 -9.92 -16.02
CA LEU A 149 -36.05 -10.76 -14.81
C LEU A 149 -34.56 -10.92 -14.46
N ARG A 150 -33.95 -12.06 -14.81
CA ARG A 150 -32.50 -12.25 -14.68
C ARG A 150 -31.76 -11.13 -15.41
N ASN A 151 -30.71 -10.59 -14.81
CA ASN A 151 -29.91 -9.48 -15.34
C ASN A 151 -30.64 -8.13 -15.36
N ASN A 152 -31.80 -7.98 -14.70
CA ASN A 152 -32.47 -6.68 -14.61
C ASN A 152 -31.72 -5.74 -13.65
N ARG A 153 -31.45 -6.17 -12.41
CA ARG A 153 -30.83 -5.34 -11.35
C ARG A 153 -29.32 -5.47 -11.25
N ILE A 154 -28.81 -6.68 -11.44
CA ILE A 154 -27.38 -7.00 -11.42
C ILE A 154 -27.09 -7.97 -12.55
N ASP A 155 -25.98 -7.74 -13.23
CA ASP A 155 -25.44 -8.62 -14.26
C ASP A 155 -23.92 -8.61 -14.17
N GLN A 156 -23.26 -9.38 -15.04
CA GLN A 156 -21.81 -9.52 -15.02
C GLN A 156 -21.06 -8.20 -15.31
N ARG A 157 -21.63 -7.28 -16.11
CA ARG A 157 -21.01 -5.99 -16.44
C ARG A 157 -21.07 -5.04 -15.25
N ARG A 158 -22.26 -4.84 -14.68
CA ARG A 158 -22.46 -3.98 -13.49
C ARG A 158 -21.71 -4.50 -12.28
N PHE A 159 -21.73 -5.81 -12.07
CA PHE A 159 -20.90 -6.44 -11.04
C PHE A 159 -19.42 -6.16 -11.28
N GLY A 160 -18.94 -6.26 -12.53
CA GLY A 160 -17.54 -5.98 -12.87
C GLY A 160 -17.13 -4.54 -12.56
N VAL A 161 -17.97 -3.56 -12.90
CA VAL A 161 -17.74 -2.14 -12.57
C VAL A 161 -17.67 -1.93 -11.06
N GLU A 162 -18.64 -2.44 -10.31
CA GLU A 162 -18.67 -2.25 -8.85
C GLU A 162 -17.53 -3.02 -8.17
N ASP A 163 -17.19 -4.23 -8.63
CA ASP A 163 -16.07 -5.01 -8.12
C ASP A 163 -14.73 -4.30 -8.34
N ALA A 164 -14.53 -3.69 -9.51
CA ALA A 164 -13.33 -2.90 -9.81
C ALA A 164 -13.27 -1.60 -9.00
N ARG A 165 -14.40 -0.93 -8.77
CA ARG A 165 -14.49 0.23 -7.87
C ARG A 165 -14.11 -0.12 -6.43
N LEU A 166 -14.64 -1.21 -5.90
CA LEU A 166 -14.29 -1.69 -4.55
C LEU A 166 -12.82 -2.13 -4.48
N ALA A 167 -12.30 -2.76 -5.55
CA ALA A 167 -10.88 -3.10 -5.66
C ALA A 167 -9.97 -1.86 -5.66
N SER A 168 -10.36 -0.79 -6.35
CA SER A 168 -9.63 0.48 -6.31
C SER A 168 -9.65 1.09 -4.90
N GLY A 169 -10.78 1.05 -4.20
CA GLY A 169 -10.85 1.50 -2.80
C GLY A 169 -9.95 0.69 -1.87
N GLN A 170 -9.85 -0.62 -2.10
CA GLN A 170 -8.92 -1.49 -1.37
C GLN A 170 -7.46 -1.12 -1.67
N ALA A 171 -7.10 -0.80 -2.90
CA ALA A 171 -5.75 -0.41 -3.26
C ALA A 171 -5.30 0.87 -2.52
N SER A 172 -6.20 1.84 -2.30
CA SER A 172 -5.89 3.02 -1.50
C SER A 172 -5.61 2.69 -0.02
N LEU A 173 -6.30 1.69 0.55
CA LEU A 173 -6.01 1.21 1.91
C LEU A 173 -4.69 0.45 1.97
N ASP A 174 -4.35 -0.31 0.93
CA ASP A 174 -3.07 -1.01 0.84
C ASP A 174 -1.89 -0.03 0.79
N VAL A 175 -2.03 1.12 0.11
CA VAL A 175 -1.05 2.22 0.14
C VAL A 175 -0.84 2.71 1.57
N LEU A 176 -1.92 3.01 2.29
CA LEU A 176 -1.84 3.49 3.67
C LEU A 176 -1.14 2.46 4.59
N LEU A 177 -1.43 1.17 4.44
CA LEU A 177 -0.75 0.11 5.19
C LEU A 177 0.75 0.06 4.90
N VAL A 178 1.15 0.19 3.63
CA VAL A 178 2.56 0.24 3.23
C VAL A 178 3.24 1.46 3.82
N GLN A 179 2.62 2.64 3.74
CA GLN A 179 3.13 3.87 4.34
C GLN A 179 3.34 3.73 5.85
N LEU A 180 2.30 3.30 6.58
CA LEU A 180 2.36 3.09 8.04
C LEU A 180 3.51 2.15 8.43
N ASN A 181 3.66 1.02 7.74
CA ASN A 181 4.72 0.05 8.02
C ASN A 181 6.13 0.59 7.70
N VAL A 182 6.29 1.29 6.59
CA VAL A 182 7.59 1.87 6.20
C VAL A 182 7.99 2.96 7.19
N GLN A 183 7.07 3.87 7.56
CA GLN A 183 7.33 4.92 8.53
C GLN A 183 7.65 4.36 9.92
N HIS A 184 6.91 3.35 10.36
CA HIS A 184 7.16 2.66 11.63
C HIS A 184 8.57 2.06 11.68
N GLU A 185 8.99 1.34 10.64
CA GLU A 185 10.33 0.74 10.61
C GLU A 185 11.45 1.78 10.41
N ALA A 186 11.20 2.85 9.65
CA ALA A 186 12.13 3.97 9.51
C ALA A 186 12.39 4.64 10.86
N LEU A 187 11.33 4.93 11.63
CA LEU A 187 11.42 5.51 12.96
C LEU A 187 12.19 4.61 13.93
N LYS A 188 11.94 3.29 13.89
CA LYS A 188 12.67 2.31 14.70
C LYS A 188 14.15 2.24 14.32
N ALA A 189 14.47 2.29 13.03
CA ALA A 189 15.85 2.31 12.55
C ALA A 189 16.58 3.58 13.03
N TYR A 190 15.91 4.73 12.98
CA TYR A 190 16.41 6.00 13.48
C TYR A 190 16.78 5.93 14.96
N TRP A 191 15.86 5.50 15.83
CA TRP A 191 16.13 5.45 17.26
C TRP A 191 17.23 4.46 17.64
N ARG A 192 17.33 3.32 16.94
CA ARG A 192 18.43 2.37 17.12
C ARG A 192 19.79 2.99 16.76
N TRP A 193 19.84 3.78 15.70
CA TRP A 193 21.04 4.50 15.28
C TRP A 193 21.46 5.57 16.29
N VAL A 194 20.51 6.38 16.78
CA VAL A 194 20.76 7.37 17.84
C VAL A 194 21.30 6.68 19.11
N ALA A 195 20.66 5.59 19.55
CA ALA A 195 21.11 4.84 20.72
C ALA A 195 22.52 4.27 20.55
N ALA A 196 22.84 3.67 19.40
CA ALA A 196 24.18 3.15 19.12
C ALA A 196 25.25 4.26 19.13
N GLY A 197 24.91 5.45 18.61
CA GLY A 197 25.77 6.63 18.67
C GLY A 197 26.03 7.11 20.10
N ASN A 198 25.01 7.06 20.96
CA ASN A 198 25.12 7.40 22.37
C ASN A 198 25.96 6.38 23.16
N GLU A 199 25.87 5.08 22.84
CA GLU A 199 26.70 4.06 23.47
C GLU A 199 28.20 4.29 23.18
N ILE A 200 28.57 4.74 21.97
CA ILE A 200 29.95 5.12 21.65
C ILE A 200 30.46 6.21 22.60
N ARG A 201 29.67 7.28 22.82
CA ARG A 201 30.06 8.39 23.71
C ARG A 201 30.41 7.90 25.12
N VAL A 202 29.59 6.99 25.67
CA VAL A 202 29.82 6.43 27.02
C VAL A 202 31.13 5.64 27.08
N TYR A 203 31.41 4.79 26.08
CA TYR A 203 32.63 3.98 26.08
C TYR A 203 33.90 4.78 25.77
N GLU A 204 33.79 5.84 24.96
CA GLU A 204 34.91 6.78 24.74
C GLU A 204 35.28 7.52 26.02
N GLU A 205 34.29 8.10 26.71
CA GLU A 205 34.51 8.74 28.01
C GLU A 205 35.11 7.76 29.02
N LEU A 206 34.61 6.53 29.08
CA LEU A 206 35.16 5.50 29.96
C LEU A 206 36.61 5.16 29.59
N LEU A 207 36.95 5.05 28.30
CA LEU A 207 38.31 4.78 27.84
C LEU A 207 39.25 5.94 28.19
N GLU A 208 38.84 7.19 27.94
CA GLU A 208 39.61 8.40 28.24
C GLU A 208 39.99 8.46 29.74
N ILE A 209 39.04 8.14 30.62
CA ILE A 209 39.28 8.07 32.07
C ILE A 209 40.39 7.04 32.40
N ALA A 210 40.41 5.87 31.76
CA ALA A 210 41.44 4.84 32.00
C ALA A 210 42.81 5.23 31.44
N GLU A 211 42.85 5.88 30.28
CA GLU A 211 44.09 6.32 29.64
C GLU A 211 44.73 7.48 30.41
N ALA A 212 43.93 8.47 30.82
CA ALA A 212 44.39 9.55 31.70
C ALA A 212 44.96 9.01 33.02
N ARG A 213 44.36 7.93 33.54
CA ARG A 213 44.81 7.29 34.77
C ARG A 213 46.12 6.53 34.63
N ALA A 214 46.35 5.89 33.48
CA ALA A 214 47.61 5.18 33.21
C ALA A 214 48.82 6.09 33.45
N ILE A 215 48.74 7.34 32.96
CA ILE A 215 49.78 8.37 33.11
C ILE A 215 50.09 8.64 34.60
N GLY A 216 49.04 8.74 35.43
CA GLY A 216 49.17 8.97 36.87
C GLY A 216 49.81 7.80 37.61
N LEU A 217 49.34 6.57 37.33
CA LEU A 217 49.85 5.34 37.94
C LEU A 217 51.32 5.09 37.55
N GLU A 218 51.71 5.36 36.30
CA GLU A 218 53.10 5.19 35.85
C GLU A 218 54.06 6.07 36.65
N ARG A 219 53.64 7.31 36.94
CA ARG A 219 54.41 8.24 37.77
C ARG A 219 54.50 7.74 39.20
N GLN A 220 53.41 7.27 39.79
CA GLN A 220 53.39 6.76 41.17
C GLN A 220 54.25 5.50 41.36
N VAL A 221 54.20 4.56 40.41
CA VAL A 221 55.06 3.36 40.42
C VAL A 221 56.54 3.74 40.29
N ARG A 222 56.88 4.68 39.41
CA ARG A 222 58.26 5.17 39.24
C ARG A 222 58.82 5.82 40.52
N LEU A 223 57.95 6.49 41.28
CA LEU A 223 58.29 7.09 42.57
C LEU A 223 58.24 6.11 43.74
N GLY A 224 57.88 4.84 43.50
CA GLY A 224 57.77 3.80 44.53
C GLY A 224 56.54 3.93 45.43
N ALA A 225 55.58 4.80 45.09
CA ALA A 225 54.38 5.06 45.89
C ALA A 225 53.28 4.00 45.72
N THR A 226 53.31 3.24 44.60
CA THR A 226 52.30 2.22 44.27
C THR A 226 52.99 0.99 43.66
N PRO A 227 52.51 -0.25 43.91
CA PRO A 227 53.10 -1.45 43.31
C PRO A 227 52.83 -1.55 41.80
N ARG A 228 53.74 -2.19 41.06
CA ARG A 228 53.62 -2.37 39.59
C ARG A 228 52.37 -3.12 39.15
N ILE A 229 51.78 -3.96 40.00
CA ILE A 229 50.55 -4.70 39.69
C ILE A 229 49.38 -3.77 39.33
N ALA A 230 49.32 -2.56 39.91
CA ALA A 230 48.29 -1.58 39.60
C ALA A 230 48.36 -1.09 38.14
N LEU A 231 49.55 -1.06 37.53
CA LEU A 231 49.71 -0.77 36.11
C LEU A 231 49.16 -1.92 35.25
N THR A 232 49.50 -3.17 35.59
CA THR A 232 48.99 -4.34 34.88
C THR A 232 47.46 -4.43 34.95
N GLU A 233 46.86 -4.08 36.10
CA GLU A 233 45.41 -4.01 36.25
C GLU A 233 44.79 -2.87 35.41
N ASN A 234 45.41 -1.68 35.39
CA ASN A 234 44.94 -0.59 34.54
C ASN A 234 45.08 -0.91 33.04
N GLU A 235 46.17 -1.55 32.63
CA GLU A 235 46.37 -2.04 31.25
C GLU A 235 45.25 -3.02 30.84
N GLN A 236 44.87 -3.95 31.72
CA GLN A 236 43.74 -4.85 31.49
C GLN A 236 42.44 -4.06 31.28
N ASN A 237 42.18 -3.04 32.11
CA ASN A 237 41.00 -2.18 31.99
C ASN A 237 40.99 -1.37 30.69
N VAL A 238 42.13 -0.82 30.26
CA VAL A 238 42.27 -0.11 28.97
C VAL A 238 41.93 -1.06 27.82
N ILE A 239 42.48 -2.28 27.81
CA ILE A 239 42.20 -3.27 26.76
C ILE A 239 40.70 -3.60 26.72
N ARG A 240 40.09 -3.87 27.89
CA ARG A 240 38.65 -4.17 27.97
C ARG A 240 37.79 -3.02 27.45
N ARG A 241 38.11 -1.77 27.81
CA ARG A 241 37.39 -0.57 27.35
C ARG A 241 37.54 -0.34 25.84
N ARG A 242 38.72 -0.61 25.27
CA ARG A 242 38.94 -0.61 23.82
C ARG A 242 38.09 -1.66 23.10
N THR A 243 37.95 -2.86 23.66
CA THR A 243 37.06 -3.89 23.10
C THR A 243 35.61 -3.42 23.08
N LEU A 244 35.11 -2.87 24.20
CA LEU A 244 33.73 -2.34 24.27
C LEU A 244 33.50 -1.21 23.26
N LEU A 245 34.45 -0.28 23.13
CA LEU A 245 34.38 0.79 22.15
C LEU A 245 34.35 0.27 20.70
N ALA A 246 35.21 -0.70 20.36
CA ALA A 246 35.23 -1.30 19.03
C ALA A 246 33.91 -2.03 18.71
N GLU A 247 33.30 -2.71 19.69
CA GLU A 247 31.98 -3.33 19.53
C GLU A 247 30.88 -2.29 19.32
N ALA A 248 30.88 -1.20 20.08
CA ALA A 248 29.93 -0.10 19.92
C ALA A 248 30.06 0.59 18.56
N GLN A 249 31.29 0.80 18.07
CA GLN A 249 31.56 1.34 16.74
C GLN A 249 30.99 0.44 15.63
N ARG A 250 31.23 -0.87 15.70
CA ARG A 250 30.64 -1.84 14.77
C ARG A 250 29.11 -1.83 14.82
N ASN A 251 28.52 -1.75 16.01
CA ASN A 251 27.06 -1.69 16.17
C ASN A 251 26.48 -0.40 15.58
N PHE A 252 27.17 0.74 15.73
CA PHE A 252 26.80 2.00 15.11
C PHE A 252 26.86 1.92 13.58
N GLU A 253 27.92 1.36 13.00
CA GLU A 253 28.00 1.13 11.54
C GLU A 253 26.85 0.27 11.04
N THR A 254 26.51 -0.80 11.77
CA THR A 254 25.38 -1.68 11.45
C THR A 254 24.06 -0.92 11.49
N SER A 255 23.83 -0.12 12.54
CA SER A 255 22.62 0.71 12.66
C SER A 255 22.55 1.81 11.59
N SER A 256 23.69 2.38 11.19
CA SER A 256 23.79 3.38 10.13
C SER A 256 23.40 2.77 8.79
N ASN A 257 23.89 1.56 8.49
CA ASN A 257 23.47 0.79 7.32
C ASN A 257 21.95 0.53 7.34
N SER A 258 21.39 0.12 8.48
CA SER A 258 19.93 -0.10 8.61
C SER A 258 19.13 1.18 8.39
N LEU A 259 19.57 2.33 8.91
CA LEU A 259 18.90 3.62 8.70
C LEU A 259 19.03 4.10 7.24
N SER A 260 20.19 3.89 6.60
CA SER A 260 20.44 4.25 5.19
C SER A 260 19.46 3.61 4.20
N PHE A 261 18.85 2.49 4.57
CA PHE A 261 17.84 1.82 3.76
C PHE A 261 16.58 2.70 3.57
N TYR A 262 16.20 3.44 4.62
CA TYR A 262 15.05 4.35 4.66
C TYR A 262 15.42 5.79 4.33
N LEU A 263 16.67 6.19 4.54
CA LEU A 263 17.18 7.53 4.28
C LEU A 263 17.70 7.66 2.84
N ARG A 264 17.00 8.39 1.98
CA ARG A 264 17.35 8.54 0.56
C ARG A 264 17.28 9.98 0.09
N ASP A 265 18.09 10.29 -0.91
CA ASP A 265 18.04 11.57 -1.61
C ASP A 265 16.85 11.65 -2.60
N SER A 266 16.67 12.83 -3.19
CA SER A 266 15.67 13.12 -4.23
C SER A 266 15.75 12.18 -5.46
N ASN A 267 16.91 11.57 -5.71
CA ASN A 267 17.15 10.64 -6.81
C ASN A 267 16.98 9.17 -6.37
N GLY A 268 16.50 8.92 -5.14
CA GLY A 268 16.27 7.60 -4.57
C GLY A 268 17.54 6.86 -4.12
N ARG A 269 18.70 7.54 -4.08
CA ARG A 269 19.97 6.94 -3.63
C ARG A 269 20.03 6.92 -2.11
N MET A 270 20.49 5.80 -1.55
CA MET A 270 20.68 5.66 -0.10
C MET A 270 21.75 6.63 0.40
N ILE A 271 21.44 7.31 1.49
CA ILE A 271 22.36 8.19 2.21
C ILE A 271 22.79 7.48 3.48
N MET A 272 24.11 7.41 3.69
CA MET A 272 24.66 6.84 4.91
C MET A 272 24.74 7.93 5.99
N PRO A 273 23.96 7.83 7.08
CA PRO A 273 24.03 8.80 8.17
C PRO A 273 25.36 8.66 8.90
N THR A 274 25.94 9.79 9.29
CA THR A 274 27.26 9.84 9.94
C THR A 274 27.14 10.27 11.40
N ARG A 275 28.16 9.97 12.19
CA ARG A 275 28.19 10.35 13.61
C ARG A 275 28.04 11.86 13.84
N ALA A 276 28.49 12.69 12.90
CA ALA A 276 28.38 14.15 12.99
C ALA A 276 26.93 14.66 12.89
N GLN A 277 26.01 13.81 12.42
CA GLN A 277 24.58 14.12 12.30
C GLN A 277 23.79 13.63 13.52
N LEU A 278 24.43 13.05 14.54
CA LEU A 278 23.71 12.63 15.75
C LEU A 278 23.12 13.87 16.44
N PRO A 279 21.83 13.85 16.81
CA PRO A 279 21.22 14.94 17.56
C PRO A 279 21.77 15.02 18.99
N ASP A 280 21.87 16.25 19.50
CA ASP A 280 22.12 16.49 20.91
C ASP A 280 20.88 16.21 21.75
N GLN A 281 21.07 15.89 23.02
CA GLN A 281 19.97 15.45 23.89
C GLN A 281 18.90 16.52 24.11
N GLU A 282 19.26 17.80 23.99
CA GLU A 282 18.34 18.94 24.08
C GLU A 282 17.44 19.09 22.84
N GLN A 283 17.83 18.47 21.72
CA GLN A 283 17.10 18.53 20.45
C GLN A 283 16.14 17.34 20.28
N ILE A 284 16.18 16.39 21.21
CA ILE A 284 15.35 15.19 21.19
C ILE A 284 14.21 15.39 22.19
N ASP A 285 12.98 15.26 21.72
CA ASP A 285 11.81 15.31 22.60
C ASP A 285 11.88 14.25 23.70
N SER A 286 11.41 14.64 24.89
CA SER A 286 11.25 13.74 26.02
C SER A 286 10.29 12.62 25.68
N LEU A 287 10.47 11.45 26.30
CA LEU A 287 9.51 10.35 26.16
C LEU A 287 8.10 10.83 26.53
N PRO A 288 7.07 10.46 25.75
CA PRO A 288 5.70 10.91 26.00
C PRO A 288 5.16 10.35 27.33
N ASP A 289 4.36 11.16 28.03
CA ASP A 289 3.69 10.72 29.27
C ASP A 289 2.57 9.72 28.96
N MET A 290 2.49 8.65 29.72
CA MET A 290 1.50 7.59 29.56
C MET A 290 0.06 8.11 29.67
N GLN A 291 -0.18 9.16 30.48
CA GLN A 291 -1.52 9.76 30.59
C GLN A 291 -1.98 10.44 29.31
N SER A 292 -1.05 11.03 28.54
CA SER A 292 -1.35 11.64 27.24
C SER A 292 -1.73 10.61 26.18
N LEU A 293 -1.24 9.37 26.32
CA LEU A 293 -1.39 8.32 25.32
C LEU A 293 -2.69 7.51 25.46
N ILE A 294 -3.28 7.37 26.66
CA ILE A 294 -4.43 6.47 26.93
C ILE A 294 -5.80 7.10 26.55
N ALA A 295 -5.83 8.25 25.89
CA ALA A 295 -7.08 8.99 25.64
C ALA A 295 -8.07 8.30 24.66
N MET A 296 -7.59 7.45 23.75
CA MET A 296 -8.44 6.80 22.74
C MET A 296 -9.14 5.55 23.26
N ARG A 297 -10.44 5.42 22.96
CA ARG A 297 -11.20 4.21 23.28
C ARG A 297 -10.79 3.08 22.32
N ARG A 298 -10.60 1.88 22.88
CA ARG A 298 -10.25 0.66 22.12
C ARG A 298 -11.18 0.41 20.93
N SER A 299 -12.48 0.67 21.09
CA SER A 299 -13.49 0.52 20.03
C SER A 299 -13.19 1.36 18.79
N ASP A 300 -12.67 2.57 19.00
CA ASP A 300 -12.49 3.57 17.95
C ASP A 300 -11.23 3.23 17.14
N ILE A 301 -10.20 2.71 17.81
CA ILE A 301 -8.97 2.22 17.18
C ILE A 301 -9.28 1.03 16.26
N LEU A 302 -10.01 0.02 16.74
CA LEU A 302 -10.35 -1.16 15.95
C LEU A 302 -11.19 -0.78 14.71
N GLN A 303 -12.16 0.12 14.85
CA GLN A 303 -13.03 0.48 13.71
C GLN A 303 -12.30 1.15 12.55
N ASN A 304 -11.22 1.89 12.85
CA ASN A 304 -10.48 2.69 11.90
C ASN A 304 -9.29 1.97 11.26
N ARG A 305 -8.93 0.77 11.73
CA ARG A 305 -7.80 0.00 11.18
C ARG A 305 -7.97 -0.31 9.68
N PRO A 306 -6.97 -0.01 8.82
CA PRO A 306 -7.10 -0.23 7.38
C PRO A 306 -7.20 -1.73 7.06
N GLU A 307 -6.58 -2.60 7.85
CA GLU A 307 -6.69 -4.05 7.67
C GLU A 307 -8.14 -4.53 7.76
N LEU A 308 -8.90 -4.02 8.74
CA LEU A 308 -10.32 -4.35 8.91
C LEU A 308 -11.19 -3.66 7.86
N GLN A 309 -10.82 -2.46 7.41
CA GLN A 309 -11.50 -1.81 6.28
C GLN A 309 -11.32 -2.60 4.97
N THR A 310 -10.13 -3.14 4.70
CA THR A 310 -9.88 -4.05 3.58
C THR A 310 -10.76 -5.30 3.65
N PHE A 311 -10.96 -5.87 4.84
CA PHE A 311 -11.91 -6.97 5.03
C PHE A 311 -13.36 -6.55 4.77
N ARG A 312 -13.79 -5.35 5.19
CA ARG A 312 -15.14 -4.84 4.89
C ARG A 312 -15.39 -4.75 3.38
N LEU A 313 -14.43 -4.20 2.62
CA LEU A 313 -14.52 -4.17 1.15
C LEU A 313 -14.53 -5.57 0.54
N ALA A 314 -13.71 -6.49 1.05
CA ALA A 314 -13.70 -7.88 0.59
C ALA A 314 -15.04 -8.62 0.86
N ILE A 315 -15.65 -8.36 2.02
CA ILE A 315 -17.00 -8.86 2.37
C ILE A 315 -18.03 -8.29 1.39
N GLU A 316 -18.03 -6.98 1.15
CA GLU A 316 -18.95 -6.33 0.21
C GLU A 316 -18.83 -6.89 -1.22
N ARG A 317 -17.61 -7.11 -1.71
CA ARG A 317 -17.35 -7.77 -3.00
C ARG A 317 -17.92 -9.20 -3.03
N ALA A 318 -17.75 -9.96 -1.94
CA ALA A 318 -18.28 -11.31 -1.83
C ALA A 318 -19.82 -11.34 -1.75
N GLU A 319 -20.44 -10.39 -1.04
CA GLU A 319 -21.89 -10.20 -0.99
C GLU A 319 -22.46 -9.87 -2.38
N ASN A 320 -21.86 -8.91 -3.09
CA ASN A 320 -22.22 -8.56 -4.47
C ASN A 320 -22.12 -9.78 -5.40
N LYS A 321 -21.11 -10.62 -5.19
CA LYS A 321 -20.95 -11.88 -5.93
C LYS A 321 -22.05 -12.88 -5.60
N VAL A 322 -22.43 -13.02 -4.32
CA VAL A 322 -23.58 -13.85 -3.90
C VAL A 322 -24.87 -13.38 -4.57
N GLU A 323 -25.13 -12.07 -4.59
CA GLU A 323 -26.31 -11.52 -5.27
C GLU A 323 -26.30 -11.79 -6.78
N LEU A 324 -25.15 -11.64 -7.44
CA LEU A 324 -25.01 -12.01 -8.85
C LEU A 324 -25.33 -13.50 -9.09
N ARG A 325 -24.81 -14.41 -8.24
CA ARG A 325 -25.10 -15.87 -8.38
C ARG A 325 -26.52 -16.24 -7.96
N ARG A 326 -27.16 -15.45 -7.11
CA ARG A 326 -28.59 -15.58 -6.82
C ARG A 326 -29.43 -15.14 -8.02
N ASN A 327 -29.04 -14.06 -8.70
CA ASN A 327 -29.64 -13.60 -9.95
C ASN A 327 -29.53 -14.68 -11.06
N ASP A 328 -28.44 -15.43 -11.15
CA ASP A 328 -28.29 -16.55 -12.11
C ASP A 328 -29.39 -17.63 -12.00
N LEU A 329 -30.04 -17.77 -10.84
CA LEU A 329 -31.12 -18.75 -10.61
C LEU A 329 -32.48 -18.31 -11.16
N GLN A 330 -32.62 -17.03 -11.50
CA GLN A 330 -33.84 -16.47 -12.08
C GLN A 330 -33.98 -16.91 -13.56
N PRO A 331 -35.21 -17.06 -14.07
CA PRO A 331 -35.46 -17.18 -15.50
C PRO A 331 -34.96 -15.94 -16.25
N GLN A 332 -34.46 -16.12 -17.46
CA GLN A 332 -34.19 -15.02 -18.39
C GLN A 332 -35.48 -14.70 -19.14
N LEU A 333 -35.88 -13.43 -19.09
CA LEU A 333 -37.02 -12.90 -19.82
C LEU A 333 -36.56 -11.61 -20.48
N ASP A 334 -36.37 -11.64 -21.79
CA ASP A 334 -35.89 -10.50 -22.56
C ASP A 334 -37.00 -9.97 -23.46
N LEU A 335 -37.14 -8.65 -23.49
CA LEU A 335 -37.97 -7.91 -24.45
C LEU A 335 -37.06 -7.33 -25.53
N ASN A 336 -37.34 -7.63 -26.79
CA ASN A 336 -36.69 -7.03 -27.95
C ASN A 336 -37.71 -6.18 -28.71
N VAL A 337 -37.34 -4.93 -28.99
CA VAL A 337 -38.14 -4.02 -29.82
C VAL A 337 -37.23 -3.53 -30.94
N GLU A 338 -37.62 -3.76 -32.19
CA GLU A 338 -36.85 -3.36 -33.36
C GLU A 338 -37.75 -2.62 -34.36
N LEU A 339 -37.18 -1.58 -34.95
CA LEU A 339 -37.73 -0.82 -36.06
C LEU A 339 -36.76 -0.92 -37.22
N SER A 340 -37.23 -1.37 -38.38
CA SER A 340 -36.41 -1.48 -39.59
C SER A 340 -37.10 -0.86 -40.79
N ARG A 341 -36.31 -0.29 -41.70
CA ARG A 341 -36.80 0.25 -42.96
C ARG A 341 -35.73 0.19 -44.03
N ASP A 342 -36.11 -0.32 -45.18
CA ASP A 342 -35.32 -0.24 -46.40
C ASP A 342 -35.58 1.05 -47.17
N PHE A 343 -34.55 1.52 -47.87
CA PHE A 343 -34.58 2.77 -48.64
C PHE A 343 -34.21 2.54 -50.10
N GLY A 344 -34.75 3.42 -50.96
CA GLY A 344 -34.49 3.40 -52.40
C GLY A 344 -35.40 2.46 -53.18
N PRO A 345 -35.15 2.31 -54.49
CA PRO A 345 -35.93 1.41 -55.33
C PRO A 345 -35.91 -0.03 -54.80
N VAL A 346 -37.01 -0.74 -55.02
CA VAL A 346 -37.20 -2.14 -54.63
C VAL A 346 -36.01 -2.99 -55.12
N GLY A 347 -35.35 -3.66 -54.17
CA GLY A 347 -34.21 -4.54 -54.42
C GLY A 347 -34.59 -5.96 -54.84
N ALA A 348 -33.60 -6.84 -54.94
CA ALA A 348 -33.78 -8.25 -55.35
C ALA A 348 -34.67 -9.06 -54.39
N GLY A 349 -34.87 -8.59 -53.15
CA GLY A 349 -35.79 -9.19 -52.17
C GLY A 349 -37.28 -8.99 -52.46
N GLY A 350 -37.63 -8.06 -53.37
CA GLY A 350 -39.00 -7.80 -53.82
C GLY A 350 -39.76 -6.71 -53.05
N PRO A 351 -41.03 -6.43 -53.43
CA PRO A 351 -41.76 -5.25 -52.93
C PRO A 351 -42.07 -5.25 -51.43
N GLY A 352 -41.99 -6.40 -50.76
CA GLY A 352 -42.26 -6.53 -49.32
C GLY A 352 -41.28 -5.77 -48.42
N PHE A 353 -40.16 -5.29 -48.96
CA PHE A 353 -39.17 -4.48 -48.24
C PHE A 353 -39.51 -2.98 -48.26
N ASP A 354 -40.49 -2.52 -49.04
CA ASP A 354 -40.87 -1.08 -49.12
C ASP A 354 -41.84 -0.64 -47.99
N SER A 355 -41.70 -1.22 -46.80
CA SER A 355 -42.47 -0.87 -45.60
C SER A 355 -41.55 -0.55 -44.41
N THR A 356 -42.13 0.12 -43.40
CA THR A 356 -41.49 0.22 -42.09
C THR A 356 -41.96 -0.95 -41.25
N ASP A 357 -41.04 -1.78 -40.82
CA ASP A 357 -41.33 -2.97 -40.05
C ASP A 357 -41.07 -2.70 -38.58
N THR A 358 -42.02 -3.09 -37.74
CA THR A 358 -41.91 -3.01 -36.28
C THR A 358 -42.02 -4.41 -35.71
N THR A 359 -40.93 -4.89 -35.11
CA THR A 359 -40.87 -6.22 -34.52
C THR A 359 -40.79 -6.10 -33.01
N VAL A 360 -41.69 -6.77 -32.31
CA VAL A 360 -41.65 -6.91 -30.85
C VAL A 360 -41.57 -8.40 -30.52
N GLY A 361 -40.50 -8.79 -29.85
CA GLY A 361 -40.22 -10.17 -29.45
C GLY A 361 -40.05 -10.30 -27.95
N VAL A 362 -40.52 -11.41 -27.39
CA VAL A 362 -40.26 -11.78 -26.00
C VAL A 362 -39.61 -13.16 -25.98
N THR A 363 -38.44 -13.26 -25.35
CA THR A 363 -37.69 -14.50 -25.23
C THR A 363 -37.65 -14.94 -23.77
N PHE A 364 -38.18 -16.13 -23.48
CA PHE A 364 -38.14 -16.74 -22.15
C PHE A 364 -37.24 -17.97 -22.14
N THR A 365 -36.21 -17.97 -21.29
CA THR A 365 -35.25 -19.07 -21.16
C THR A 365 -35.08 -19.46 -19.68
N VAL A 366 -35.30 -20.74 -19.37
CA VAL A 366 -35.05 -21.28 -18.02
C VAL A 366 -34.43 -22.68 -18.08
N PRO A 367 -33.20 -22.88 -17.57
CA PRO A 367 -32.67 -24.23 -17.40
C PRO A 367 -33.39 -24.91 -16.23
N LEU A 368 -34.06 -26.04 -16.47
CA LEU A 368 -34.91 -26.66 -15.43
C LEU A 368 -34.11 -27.23 -14.24
N GLN A 369 -32.92 -27.79 -14.51
CA GLN A 369 -32.12 -28.46 -13.48
C GLN A 369 -31.28 -27.52 -12.62
N ARG A 370 -30.86 -26.35 -13.16
CA ARG A 370 -30.09 -25.27 -12.47
C ARG A 370 -28.85 -25.69 -11.67
N ARG A 371 -28.28 -26.87 -11.92
CA ARG A 371 -27.16 -27.41 -11.10
C ARG A 371 -25.93 -26.50 -11.11
N GLN A 372 -25.58 -25.95 -12.27
CA GLN A 372 -24.45 -25.02 -12.40
C GLN A 372 -24.67 -23.74 -11.57
N ALA A 373 -25.82 -23.08 -11.72
CA ALA A 373 -26.13 -21.86 -10.97
C ALA A 373 -26.18 -22.11 -9.45
N ARG A 374 -26.80 -23.21 -9.02
CA ARG A 374 -26.81 -23.63 -7.60
C ARG A 374 -25.41 -23.87 -7.05
N GLY A 375 -24.56 -24.60 -7.78
CA GLY A 375 -23.18 -24.85 -7.36
C GLY A 375 -22.35 -23.56 -7.26
N ARG A 376 -22.53 -22.62 -8.20
CA ARG A 376 -21.84 -21.32 -8.15
C ARG A 376 -22.33 -20.44 -6.99
N LEU A 377 -23.63 -20.47 -6.65
CA LEU A 377 -24.17 -19.77 -5.49
C LEU A 377 -23.62 -20.35 -4.18
N GLN A 378 -23.69 -21.67 -4.00
CA GLN A 378 -23.17 -22.34 -2.80
C GLN A 378 -21.68 -22.06 -2.58
N ARG A 379 -20.90 -22.01 -3.67
CA ARG A 379 -19.50 -21.61 -3.63
C ARG A 379 -19.33 -20.15 -3.17
N ALA A 380 -20.07 -19.21 -3.76
CA ALA A 380 -20.00 -17.80 -3.38
C ALA A 380 -20.39 -17.57 -1.91
N GLU A 381 -21.43 -18.26 -1.42
CA GLU A 381 -21.84 -18.22 -0.01
C GLU A 381 -20.78 -18.82 0.93
N ALA A 382 -20.07 -19.86 0.50
CA ALA A 382 -18.96 -20.42 1.27
C ALA A 382 -17.75 -19.49 1.31
N GLU A 383 -17.41 -18.85 0.17
CA GLU A 383 -16.36 -17.82 0.08
C GLU A 383 -16.67 -16.62 1.00
N LEU A 384 -17.92 -16.14 1.02
CA LEU A 384 -18.36 -15.08 1.95
C LEU A 384 -18.14 -15.47 3.42
N ARG A 385 -18.64 -16.64 3.83
CA ARG A 385 -18.45 -17.14 5.21
C ARG A 385 -16.98 -17.31 5.59
N GLU A 386 -16.14 -17.72 4.65
CA GLU A 386 -14.70 -17.83 4.88
C GLU A 386 -14.09 -16.46 5.19
N ILE A 387 -14.44 -15.43 4.42
CA ILE A 387 -13.94 -14.07 4.61
C ILE A 387 -14.43 -13.50 5.94
N GLU A 388 -15.70 -13.69 6.31
CA GLU A 388 -16.24 -13.27 7.61
C GLU A 388 -15.50 -13.92 8.79
N LEU A 389 -15.20 -15.22 8.71
CA LEU A 389 -14.43 -15.91 9.76
C LEU A 389 -12.97 -15.42 9.81
N ARG A 390 -12.40 -15.07 8.66
CA ARG A 390 -11.04 -14.53 8.58
C ARG A 390 -10.96 -13.13 9.16
N GLU A 391 -11.95 -12.28 8.89
CA GLU A 391 -12.09 -10.94 9.48
C GLU A 391 -12.12 -11.03 11.01
N ARG A 392 -12.97 -11.89 11.58
CA ARG A 392 -13.04 -12.10 13.04
C ARG A 392 -11.70 -12.53 13.63
N ARG A 393 -11.02 -13.50 13.00
CA ARG A 393 -9.69 -13.96 13.46
C ARG A 393 -8.65 -12.84 13.45
N ILE A 394 -8.67 -11.99 12.42
CA ILE A 394 -7.73 -10.86 12.31
C ILE A 394 -8.09 -9.77 13.33
N ALA A 395 -9.37 -9.50 13.55
CA ALA A 395 -9.82 -8.59 14.60
C ALA A 395 -9.34 -9.04 15.98
N ASP A 396 -9.51 -10.33 16.33
CA ASP A 396 -9.01 -10.92 17.58
C ASP A 396 -7.48 -10.79 17.70
N GLN A 397 -6.75 -11.01 16.60
CA GLN A 397 -5.29 -10.88 16.57
C GLN A 397 -4.84 -9.42 16.80
N ILE A 398 -5.49 -8.46 16.16
CA ILE A 398 -5.20 -7.02 16.33
C ILE A 398 -5.48 -6.59 17.76
N GLU A 399 -6.56 -7.09 18.38
CA GLU A 399 -6.89 -6.78 19.77
C GLU A 399 -5.78 -7.26 20.73
N VAL A 400 -5.34 -8.51 20.58
CA VAL A 400 -4.24 -9.07 21.38
C VAL A 400 -2.92 -8.33 21.13
N GLU A 401 -2.60 -8.00 19.88
CA GLU A 401 -1.41 -7.26 19.53
C GLU A 401 -1.40 -5.85 20.14
N PHE A 402 -2.54 -5.16 20.09
CA PHE A 402 -2.69 -3.84 20.69
C PHE A 402 -2.53 -3.87 22.21
N ASP A 403 -3.12 -4.86 22.89
CA ASP A 403 -2.94 -5.04 24.34
C ASP A 403 -1.47 -5.32 24.72
N ASN A 404 -0.75 -6.09 23.90
CA ASN A 404 0.68 -6.31 24.08
C ASN A 404 1.50 -5.03 23.87
N ILE A 405 1.17 -4.22 22.86
CA ILE A 405 1.83 -2.93 22.60
C ILE A 405 1.65 -1.99 23.81
N LEU A 406 0.42 -1.86 24.33
CA LEU A 406 0.14 -1.06 25.52
C LEU A 406 0.92 -1.55 26.75
N THR A 407 0.93 -2.86 26.97
CA THR A 407 1.65 -3.47 28.10
C THR A 407 3.15 -3.20 28.00
N ASN A 408 3.73 -3.39 26.80
CA ASN A 408 5.14 -3.16 26.53
C ASN A 408 5.52 -1.69 26.66
N LEU A 409 4.67 -0.78 26.18
CA LEU A 409 4.89 0.66 26.29
C LEU A 409 4.92 1.13 27.74
N ASN A 410 3.92 0.73 28.53
CA ASN A 410 3.88 1.05 29.96
C ASN A 410 5.11 0.52 30.69
N ALA A 411 5.49 -0.73 30.45
CA ALA A 411 6.69 -1.31 31.03
C ALA A 411 7.98 -0.57 30.60
N ALA A 412 8.11 -0.24 29.32
CA ALA A 412 9.29 0.42 28.77
C ALA A 412 9.47 1.84 29.35
N LEU A 413 8.40 2.64 29.42
CA LEU A 413 8.44 3.98 30.02
C LEU A 413 8.81 3.93 31.51
N ARG A 414 8.25 2.96 32.26
CA ARG A 414 8.60 2.77 33.68
C ARG A 414 10.06 2.35 33.86
N LEU A 415 10.57 1.46 33.01
CA LEU A 415 11.96 1.01 33.04
C LEU A 415 12.93 2.14 32.67
N ALA A 416 12.57 3.01 31.73
CA ALA A 416 13.36 4.21 31.39
C ALA A 416 13.50 5.13 32.61
N GLY A 417 12.41 5.41 33.33
CA GLY A 417 12.45 6.19 34.57
C GLY A 417 13.34 5.56 35.66
N LEU A 418 13.25 4.25 35.87
CA LEU A 418 14.11 3.55 36.84
C LEU A 418 15.60 3.55 36.43
N ALA A 419 15.89 3.50 35.13
CA ALA A 419 17.26 3.56 34.63
C ALA A 419 17.88 4.96 34.76
N GLU A 420 17.06 6.02 34.67
CA GLU A 420 17.48 7.38 35.02
C GLU A 420 17.91 7.47 36.49
N ASP A 421 17.06 7.00 37.41
CA ASP A 421 17.36 6.96 38.85
C ASP A 421 18.65 6.16 39.13
N GLU A 422 18.85 5.03 38.43
CA GLU A 422 20.08 4.22 38.55
C GLU A 422 21.33 5.00 38.14
N VAL A 423 21.28 5.75 37.03
CA VAL A 423 22.41 6.56 36.56
C VAL A 423 22.75 7.68 37.56
N GLU A 424 21.75 8.33 38.14
CA GLU A 424 21.95 9.36 39.16
C GLU A 424 22.67 8.79 40.38
N GLN A 425 22.19 7.65 40.92
CA GLN A 425 22.80 6.99 42.07
C GLN A 425 24.21 6.47 41.76
N ALA A 426 24.42 5.86 40.59
CA ALA A 426 25.74 5.36 40.18
C ALA A 426 26.76 6.50 40.04
N SER A 427 26.34 7.65 39.49
CA SER A 427 27.18 8.84 39.35
C SER A 427 27.54 9.44 40.71
N ALA A 428 26.60 9.53 41.65
CA ALA A 428 26.87 9.97 43.01
C ALA A 428 27.88 9.06 43.72
N MET A 429 27.82 7.74 43.49
CA MET A 429 28.78 6.78 44.04
C MET A 429 30.18 6.92 43.45
N VAL A 430 30.30 7.21 42.16
CA VAL A 430 31.60 7.50 41.52
C VAL A 430 32.24 8.73 42.14
N GLU A 431 31.49 9.82 42.29
CA GLU A 431 32.00 11.06 42.88
C GLU A 431 32.43 10.86 44.35
N ALA A 432 31.64 10.11 45.12
CA ALA A 432 31.99 9.78 46.51
C ALA A 432 33.28 8.94 46.59
N GLU A 433 33.43 7.91 45.75
CA GLU A 433 34.61 7.04 45.80
C GLU A 433 35.86 7.75 45.27
N ARG A 434 35.74 8.57 44.22
CA ARG A 434 36.83 9.44 43.73
C ARG A 434 37.32 10.38 44.84
N ARG A 435 36.40 11.00 45.59
CA ARG A 435 36.75 11.85 46.73
C ARG A 435 37.47 11.08 47.82
N ARG A 436 36.98 9.90 48.22
CA ARG A 436 37.64 9.04 49.23
C ARG A 436 39.04 8.62 48.79
N PHE A 437 39.21 8.23 47.54
CA PHE A 437 40.50 7.87 46.97
C PHE A 437 41.48 9.04 46.98
N SER A 438 41.04 10.26 46.61
CA SER A 438 41.88 11.47 46.64
C SER A 438 42.36 11.84 48.06
N LEU A 439 41.61 11.46 49.08
CA LEU A 439 41.94 11.66 50.50
C LEU A 439 42.77 10.50 51.10
N GLY A 440 43.12 9.49 50.30
CA GLY A 440 43.89 8.32 50.73
C GLY A 440 43.10 7.27 51.52
N ALA A 441 41.76 7.38 51.56
CA ALA A 441 40.87 6.51 52.34
C ALA A 441 40.10 5.48 51.47
N GLY A 442 40.53 5.27 50.22
CA GLY A 442 39.91 4.38 49.24
C GLY A 442 40.95 3.61 48.41
N ASP A 443 40.48 2.58 47.70
CA ASP A 443 41.30 1.75 46.81
C ASP A 443 41.01 2.11 45.34
N PHE A 444 42.05 2.11 44.52
CA PHE A 444 41.94 2.29 43.07
C PHE A 444 40.99 1.27 42.43
N PHE A 445 41.02 0.02 42.88
CA PHE A 445 40.11 -1.02 42.40
C PHE A 445 38.63 -0.61 42.57
N LEU A 446 38.28 -0.03 43.72
CA LEU A 446 36.91 0.42 43.99
C LEU A 446 36.51 1.59 43.07
N VAL A 447 37.41 2.53 42.79
CA VAL A 447 37.14 3.62 41.85
C VAL A 447 36.84 3.06 40.46
N ASN A 448 37.64 2.12 39.96
CA ASN A 448 37.39 1.47 38.68
C ASN A 448 36.03 0.77 38.64
N LEU A 449 35.73 0.00 39.69
CA LEU A 449 34.48 -0.74 39.78
C LEU A 449 33.28 0.20 39.77
N ARG A 450 33.36 1.35 40.45
CA ARG A 450 32.29 2.37 40.44
C ARG A 450 32.15 3.04 39.07
N GLU A 451 33.26 3.39 38.43
CA GLU A 451 33.23 3.98 37.08
C GLU A 451 32.67 3.03 36.03
N GLU A 452 33.04 1.74 36.09
CA GLU A 452 32.46 0.70 35.24
C GLU A 452 30.97 0.55 35.52
N SER A 453 30.57 0.49 36.80
CA SER A 453 29.16 0.39 37.18
C SER A 453 28.33 1.58 36.69
N ALA A 454 28.88 2.79 36.72
CA ALA A 454 28.22 4.00 36.22
C ALA A 454 28.13 4.03 34.70
N ALA A 455 29.17 3.58 34.00
CA ALA A 455 29.11 3.41 32.54
C ALA A 455 28.05 2.36 32.16
N ASP A 456 28.02 1.22 32.83
CA ASP A 456 27.02 0.18 32.61
C ASP A 456 25.59 0.68 32.89
N ALA A 457 25.39 1.48 33.93
CA ALA A 457 24.11 2.13 34.22
C ALA A 457 23.71 3.10 33.08
N ARG A 458 24.64 3.90 32.56
CA ARG A 458 24.39 4.80 31.42
C ARG A 458 24.01 4.02 30.15
N ILE A 459 24.67 2.90 29.87
CA ILE A 459 24.31 2.02 28.76
C ILE A 459 22.91 1.42 28.97
N ARG A 460 22.58 0.97 30.18
CA ARG A 460 21.23 0.47 30.51
C ARG A 460 20.17 1.55 30.30
N LYS A 461 20.42 2.79 30.71
CA LYS A 461 19.54 3.93 30.45
C LYS A 461 19.33 4.16 28.96
N ILE A 462 20.40 4.25 28.16
CA ILE A 462 20.29 4.43 26.70
C ILE A 462 19.41 3.34 26.07
N ARG A 463 19.56 2.09 26.50
CA ARG A 463 18.75 0.97 26.01
C ARG A 463 17.31 1.01 26.51
N ALA A 464 17.08 1.45 27.74
CA ALA A 464 15.74 1.63 28.29
C ALA A 464 14.99 2.75 27.56
N ASP A 465 15.65 3.87 27.31
CA ASP A 465 15.12 4.98 26.51
C ASP A 465 14.80 4.54 25.08
N LEU A 466 15.72 3.80 24.43
CA LEU A 466 15.49 3.19 23.13
C LEU A 466 14.22 2.33 23.15
N ASN A 467 14.09 1.41 24.12
CA ASN A 467 12.92 0.56 24.23
C ASN A 467 11.63 1.37 24.41
N GLY A 468 11.67 2.45 25.19
CA GLY A 468 10.57 3.39 25.33
C GLY A 468 10.15 4.00 23.99
N ARG A 469 11.12 4.49 23.21
CA ARG A 469 10.88 5.08 21.88
C ARG A 469 10.38 4.06 20.86
N LEU A 470 10.91 2.83 20.86
CA LEU A 470 10.44 1.75 19.99
C LEU A 470 9.01 1.32 20.34
N ALA A 471 8.66 1.31 21.62
CA ALA A 471 7.30 1.01 22.06
C ALA A 471 6.33 2.14 21.71
N ALA A 472 6.75 3.40 21.84
CA ALA A 472 5.96 4.56 21.42
C ALA A 472 5.72 4.57 19.91
N ALA A 473 6.74 4.28 19.11
CA ALA A 473 6.61 4.13 17.65
C ALA A 473 5.61 3.02 17.28
N SER A 474 5.65 1.88 17.98
CA SER A 474 4.70 0.78 17.79
C SER A 474 3.27 1.16 18.18
N TYR A 475 3.13 1.96 19.23
CA TYR A 475 1.83 2.51 19.63
C TYR A 475 1.27 3.50 18.61
N ASN A 476 2.09 4.43 18.10
CA ASN A 476 1.69 5.39 17.08
C ASN A 476 1.26 4.68 15.78
N ALA A 477 2.02 3.66 15.34
CA ALA A 477 1.63 2.81 14.22
C ALA A 477 0.31 2.07 14.48
N ALA A 478 0.14 1.48 15.67
CA ALA A 478 -1.06 0.77 16.06
C ALA A 478 -2.30 1.67 16.27
N THR A 479 -2.10 2.97 16.49
CA THR A 479 -3.21 3.94 16.61
C THR A 479 -3.40 4.78 15.36
N MET A 480 -2.58 4.53 14.32
CA MET A 480 -2.57 5.32 13.08
C MET A 480 -2.39 6.81 13.35
N ASN A 481 -1.50 7.17 14.27
CA ASN A 481 -1.14 8.56 14.49
C ASN A 481 -0.28 9.03 13.30
N LEU A 482 -0.94 9.60 12.28
CA LEU A 482 -0.33 9.95 11.00
C LEU A 482 0.69 11.08 11.15
N ASP A 483 0.42 12.03 12.04
CA ASP A 483 1.28 13.19 12.33
C ASP A 483 2.65 12.70 12.85
N GLU A 484 2.63 11.83 13.87
CA GLU A 484 3.83 11.21 14.45
C GLU A 484 4.58 10.27 13.49
N LEU A 485 3.94 9.87 12.39
CA LEU A 485 4.53 9.04 11.34
C LEU A 485 4.93 9.87 10.11
N GLY A 486 4.74 11.19 10.13
CA GLY A 486 5.09 12.08 9.03
C GLY A 486 4.29 11.81 7.75
N LEU A 487 2.99 11.51 7.87
CA LEU A 487 2.10 11.17 6.76
C LEU A 487 0.98 12.20 6.48
N GLU A 488 1.06 13.41 7.04
CA GLU A 488 0.13 14.52 6.72
C GLU A 488 0.39 15.19 5.36
#